data_AF-A0A151UE00-F1
#
_entry.id   AF-A0A151UE00-F1
#
_cell.length_a   1.000
_cell.length_b   1.000
_cell.length_c   1.000
_cell.angle_alpha   90.00
_cell.angle_beta   90.00
_cell.angle_gamma   90.00
#
_symmetry.space_group_name_H-M   'P 1'
#
loop_
_entity.id
_entity.type
_entity.pdbx_description
1 polymer ?
#
loop_
_entity_poly.entity_id
_entity_poly.type
_entity_poly.pdbx_seq_one_letter_code
_entity_poly.pdbx_strand_id
1 'polypeptide(L)' 'ETEEKGYEFEVLDVDTNTKHTLRLVKRTNSIVFTGNWTKDFILRRDLKLHDFVGFYWDDIHKRYNFSVLKREDL' A
#
# COMPACT_ATOMS: atom_id res chain seq x y z
N GLU A 1 21.05 -12.94 -2.25
CA GLU A 1 19.68 -13.27 -1.77
C GLU A 1 18.87 -13.75 -2.96
N THR A 2 18.28 -14.93 -2.87
CA THR A 2 17.29 -15.37 -3.86
C THR A 2 16.12 -14.40 -3.82
N GLU A 3 15.83 -13.72 -4.94
CA GLU A 3 14.63 -12.91 -5.08
C GLU A 3 13.40 -13.76 -4.77
N GLU A 4 12.80 -13.54 -3.60
CA GLU A 4 11.49 -14.11 -3.31
C GLU A 4 10.50 -13.56 -4.35
N LYS A 5 9.78 -14.48 -5.01
CA LYS A 5 8.72 -14.14 -5.97
C LYS A 5 7.72 -13.23 -5.29
N GLY A 6 7.70 -11.97 -5.71
CA GLY A 6 6.74 -10.96 -5.29
C GLY A 6 5.74 -10.69 -6.40
N TYR A 7 4.57 -10.21 -6.02
CA TYR A 7 3.53 -9.78 -6.94
C TYR A 7 3.47 -8.25 -6.94
N GLU A 8 3.64 -7.65 -8.11
CA GLU A 8 3.51 -6.20 -8.32
C GLU A 8 2.15 -5.88 -8.92
N PHE A 9 1.53 -4.82 -8.42
CA PHE A 9 0.24 -4.36 -8.89
C PHE A 9 0.09 -2.86 -8.69
N GLU A 10 -0.77 -2.25 -9.51
CA GLU A 10 -1.15 -0.85 -9.41
C GLU A 10 -2.20 -0.67 -8.31
N VAL A 11 -2.03 0.38 -7.51
CA VAL A 11 -2.96 0.82 -6.46
C VAL A 11 -3.28 2.29 -6.68
N LEU A 12 -4.56 2.63 -6.65
CA LEU A 12 -5.02 4.02 -6.65
C LEU A 12 -5.13 4.54 -5.21
N ASP A 13 -4.38 5.59 -4.88
CA ASP A 13 -4.68 6.41 -3.72
C ASP A 13 -5.90 7.27 -4.04
N VAL A 14 -7.05 6.95 -3.44
CA VAL A 14 -8.32 7.62 -3.74
C VAL A 14 -8.41 9.00 -3.10
N ASP A 15 -7.64 9.26 -2.04
CA ASP A 15 -7.65 10.55 -1.35
C ASP A 15 -6.97 11.63 -2.22
N THR A 16 -5.92 11.23 -2.96
CA THR A 16 -5.14 12.15 -3.81
C THR A 16 -5.33 11.90 -5.30
N ASN A 17 -6.13 10.90 -5.69
CA ASN A 17 -6.35 10.46 -7.06
C ASN A 17 -5.04 10.21 -7.84
N THR A 18 -4.09 9.52 -7.22
CA THR A 18 -2.78 9.19 -7.81
C THR A 18 -2.54 7.69 -7.80
N LYS A 19 -1.95 7.15 -8.87
CA LYS A 19 -1.65 5.72 -9.01
C LYS A 19 -0.20 5.43 -8.63
N HIS A 20 0.02 4.32 -7.94
CA HIS A 20 1.33 3.87 -7.47
C HIS A 20 1.47 2.37 -7.64
N THR A 21 2.70 1.88 -7.82
CA THR A 21 2.99 0.44 -7.86
C THR A 21 3.35 -0.05 -6.47
N LEU A 22 2.74 -1.16 -6.05
CA LEU A 22 3.05 -1.83 -4.78
C LEU A 22 3.48 -3.27 -5.04
N ARG A 23 4.48 -3.73 -4.28
CA ARG A 23 4.99 -5.10 -4.37
C ARG A 23 4.69 -5.88 -3.09
N LEU A 24 3.94 -6.97 -3.21
CA LEU A 24 3.64 -7.88 -2.12
C LEU A 24 4.55 -9.11 -2.19
N VAL A 25 5.19 -9.46 -1.08
CA VAL A 25 6.08 -10.62 -0.98
C VAL A 25 5.62 -11.52 0.14
N LYS A 26 5.48 -12.83 -0.16
CA LYS A 26 5.27 -13.85 0.86
C LYS A 26 6.63 -14.33 1.38
N ARG A 27 6.88 -14.06 2.66
CA ARG A 27 8.00 -14.58 3.46
C ARG A 27 7.55 -15.86 4.18
N THR A 28 8.47 -16.52 4.89
CA THR A 28 8.18 -17.77 5.62
C THR A 28 6.95 -17.69 6.52
N ASN A 29 6.79 -16.61 7.30
CA ASN A 29 5.71 -16.46 8.29
C ASN A 29 4.92 -15.14 8.14
N SER A 30 5.11 -14.41 7.04
CA SER A 30 4.46 -13.12 6.86
C SER A 30 4.27 -12.79 5.38
N ILE A 31 3.36 -11.84 5.13
CA ILE A 31 3.19 -11.23 3.83
C ILE A 31 3.47 -9.75 4.05
N VAL A 32 4.42 -9.19 3.29
CA VAL A 32 4.92 -7.83 3.51
C VAL A 32 4.84 -7.01 2.22
N PHE A 33 4.54 -5.72 2.38
CA PHE A 33 4.70 -4.75 1.30
C PHE A 33 6.18 -4.34 1.19
N THR A 34 6.66 -4.26 -0.04
CA THR A 34 8.05 -3.94 -0.40
C THR A 34 8.10 -3.02 -1.62
N GLY A 35 9.28 -2.75 -2.16
CA GLY A 35 9.45 -1.87 -3.32
C GLY A 35 9.18 -0.41 -2.96
N ASN A 36 8.26 0.22 -3.66
CA ASN A 36 7.94 1.65 -3.47
C ASN A 36 7.08 1.95 -2.23
N TRP A 37 6.72 0.95 -1.41
CA TRP A 37 5.91 1.14 -0.20
C TRP A 37 6.33 2.35 0.64
N THR A 38 7.62 2.44 0.99
CA THR A 38 8.13 3.54 1.81
C THR A 38 8.02 4.89 1.11
N LYS A 39 8.38 4.97 -0.17
CA LYS A 39 8.43 6.24 -0.91
C LYS A 39 7.03 6.75 -1.26
N ASP A 40 6.23 5.89 -1.88
CA ASP A 40 4.99 6.29 -2.55
C ASP A 40 3.78 6.25 -1.61
N PHE A 41 3.89 5.58 -0.47
CA PHE A 41 2.81 5.50 0.53
C PHE A 41 3.21 6.14 1.85
N ILE A 42 4.27 5.67 2.51
CA ILE A 42 4.65 6.20 3.84
C ILE A 42 5.08 7.67 3.75
N LEU A 43 6.14 7.98 3.00
CA LEU A 43 6.72 9.32 2.96
C LEU A 43 5.80 10.31 2.25
N ARG A 44 5.24 9.94 1.09
CA ARG A 44 4.33 10.83 0.33
C ARG A 44 3.07 11.20 1.12
N ARG A 45 2.51 10.27 1.91
CA ARG A 45 1.31 10.52 2.72
C ARG A 45 1.62 10.92 4.15
N ASP A 46 2.90 11.08 4.52
CA ASP A 46 3.33 11.35 5.89
C ASP A 46 2.66 10.38 6.88
N LEU A 47 2.69 9.07 6.58
CA LEU A 47 2.11 8.06 7.46
C LEU A 47 2.97 7.90 8.71
N LYS A 48 2.33 7.96 9.86
CA LYS A 48 2.98 7.78 11.17
C LYS A 48 2.59 6.44 11.78
N LEU A 49 3.32 6.05 12.82
CA LEU A 49 2.89 4.93 13.64
C LEU A 49 1.47 5.22 14.15
N HIS A 50 0.63 4.18 14.23
CA HIS A 50 -0.79 4.25 14.63
C HIS A 50 -1.76 4.93 13.65
N ASP A 51 -1.30 5.45 12.51
CA ASP A 51 -2.22 5.78 11.42
C ASP A 51 -2.90 4.50 10.88
N PHE A 52 -4.20 4.60 10.62
CA PHE A 52 -4.98 3.51 10.03
C PHE A 52 -5.13 3.74 8.54
N VAL A 53 -4.65 2.78 7.75
CA VAL A 53 -4.80 2.78 6.29
C VAL A 53 -5.68 1.62 5.84
N GLY A 54 -6.42 1.85 4.77
CA GLY A 54 -7.26 0.85 4.13
C GLY A 54 -6.71 0.46 2.78
N PHE A 55 -6.71 -0.84 2.49
CA PHE A 55 -6.57 -1.38 1.15
C PHE A 55 -7.79 -2.21 0.83
N TYR A 56 -8.42 -1.94 -0.31
CA TYR A 56 -9.58 -2.72 -0.73
C TYR A 56 -9.61 -2.90 -2.25
N TRP A 57 -10.27 -3.97 -2.69
CA TRP A 57 -10.58 -4.20 -4.08
C TRP A 57 -11.90 -3.53 -4.42
N ASP A 58 -11.89 -2.69 -5.45
CA ASP A 58 -13.08 -2.07 -6.02
C ASP A 58 -13.62 -2.95 -7.13
N ASP A 59 -14.76 -3.60 -6.86
CA ASP A 59 -15.36 -4.52 -7.82
C ASP A 59 -15.96 -3.85 -9.04
N ILE A 60 -16.32 -2.57 -8.97
CA ILE A 60 -16.92 -1.85 -10.10
C ILE A 60 -15.81 -1.44 -11.07
N HIS A 61 -14.75 -0.84 -10.55
CA HIS A 61 -13.64 -0.35 -11.36
C HIS A 61 -12.52 -1.38 -11.57
N LYS A 62 -12.64 -2.57 -10.96
CA LYS A 62 -11.67 -3.67 -11.02
C LYS A 62 -10.24 -3.23 -10.72
N ARG A 63 -10.06 -2.53 -9.59
CA ARG A 63 -8.77 -1.97 -9.17
C ARG A 63 -8.55 -2.06 -7.67
N TYR A 64 -7.29 -2.01 -7.24
CA TYR A 64 -6.94 -1.86 -5.84
C TYR A 64 -6.94 -0.38 -5.46
N ASN A 65 -7.60 -0.05 -4.35
CA ASN A 65 -7.66 1.28 -3.80
C ASN A 65 -6.93 1.34 -2.44
N PHE A 66 -6.34 2.49 -2.16
CA PHE A 66 -5.69 2.85 -0.90
C PHE A 66 -6.29 4.17 -0.39
N SER A 67 -6.48 4.27 0.92
CA SER A 67 -6.90 5.50 1.61
C SER A 67 -6.36 5.54 3.03
N VAL A 68 -6.13 6.75 3.56
CA VAL A 68 -5.86 6.95 4.98
C VAL A 68 -7.18 7.13 5.71
N LEU A 69 -7.59 6.11 6.46
CA LEU A 69 -8.91 6.04 7.08
C LEU A 69 -9.01 6.88 8.36
N LYS A 70 -7.93 6.89 9.15
CA LYS A 70 -7.82 7.66 10.38
C LYS A 70 -6.37 8.02 10.65
N ARG A 71 -6.14 9.28 11.01
CA ARG A 71 -4.87 9.73 11.57
C ARG A 71 -4.89 9.56 13.08
N GLU A 72 -3.76 9.20 13.66
CA GLU A 72 -3.62 9.36 15.10
C GLU A 72 -3.66 10.86 15.43
N ASP A 73 -4.64 11.26 16.24
CA ASP A 73 -4.72 12.62 16.78
C ASP A 73 -3.66 12.71 17.89
N LEU A 74 -2.47 13.21 17.55
CA LEU A 74 -1.47 13.63 18.53
C LEU A 74 -1.81 15.00 19.13
#